data_AF-A0A820NUM8-F1
#
_entry.id   AF-A0A820NUM8-F1
#
_cell.length_a   1.000
_cell.length_b   1.000
_cell.length_c   1.000
_cell.angle_alpha   90.00
_cell.angle_beta   90.00
_cell.angle_gamma   90.00
#
_symmetry.space_group_name_H-M   'P 1'
#
loop_
_entity.id
_entity.type
_entity.pdbx_description
1 polymer ?
#
loop_
_entity_poly.entity_id
_entity_poly.type
_entity_poly.pdbx_seq_one_letter_code
_entity_poly.pdbx_strand_id
1 'polypeptide(L)'
;AQKGLVVTRYYRTILLGHAQANRVVDGILGAFRTDSIDISKLLILSRDNSNVNKTVEKMINDAMKKVNAELLNVGTCNLHAIHNGFKAGMDS
;
A
#
# COMPACT_ATOMS: atom_id res chain seq x y z
N ALA A 1 -5.86 -20.05 -15.08
CA ALA A 1 -6.41 -18.80 -15.67
C ALA A 1 -6.07 -18.80 -17.16
N GLN A 2 -7.00 -18.40 -18.03
CA GLN A 2 -6.69 -18.23 -19.45
C GLN A 2 -5.59 -17.17 -19.62
N LYS A 3 -4.66 -17.44 -20.54
CA LYS A 3 -3.50 -16.59 -20.80
C LYS A 3 -3.99 -15.24 -21.36
N GLY A 4 -3.54 -14.12 -20.77
CA GLY A 4 -3.84 -12.76 -21.26
C GLY A 4 -4.98 -12.01 -20.57
N LEU A 5 -5.67 -12.61 -19.59
CA LEU A 5 -6.69 -11.91 -18.80
C LEU A 5 -6.11 -11.31 -17.53
N VAL A 6 -6.41 -10.03 -17.27
CA VAL A 6 -6.17 -9.40 -15.96
C VAL A 6 -7.33 -9.81 -15.03
N VAL A 7 -7.01 -10.50 -13.93
CA VAL A 7 -8.00 -10.95 -12.95
C VAL A 7 -7.72 -10.25 -11.63
N THR A 8 -8.70 -9.50 -11.14
CA THR A 8 -8.66 -8.90 -9.80
C THR A 8 -9.36 -9.83 -8.82
N ARG A 9 -8.73 -10.09 -7.68
CA ARG A 9 -9.34 -10.81 -6.55
C ARG A 9 -9.13 -10.02 -5.29
N TYR A 10 -10.19 -9.90 -4.49
CA TYR A 10 -10.05 -9.42 -3.14
C TYR A 10 -9.20 -10.40 -2.34
N TYR A 11 -8.19 -9.88 -1.64
CA TYR A 11 -7.33 -10.66 -0.78
C TYR A 11 -7.79 -10.56 0.68
N ARG A 12 -7.69 -9.37 1.28
CA ARG A 12 -7.96 -9.16 2.70
C ARG A 12 -8.17 -7.69 3.03
N THR A 13 -8.97 -7.44 4.07
CA THR A 13 -9.10 -6.17 4.78
C THR A 13 -8.54 -6.36 6.18
N ILE A 14 -7.72 -5.41 6.64
CA ILE A 14 -7.13 -5.41 7.98
C ILE A 14 -7.62 -4.15 8.70
N LEU A 15 -8.31 -4.33 9.82
CA LEU A 15 -8.79 -3.24 10.67
C LEU A 15 -7.79 -3.05 11.82
N LEU A 16 -7.02 -1.96 11.78
CA LEU A 16 -5.90 -1.74 12.70
C LEU A 16 -6.26 -0.92 13.95
N GLY A 17 -7.40 -0.23 13.95
CA GLY A 17 -7.85 0.68 15.02
C GLY A 17 -7.00 1.95 15.18
N HIS A 18 -5.70 1.88 14.90
CA HIS A 18 -4.74 2.97 14.95
C HIS A 18 -3.78 2.92 13.75
N ALA A 19 -3.58 4.05 13.09
CA ALA A 19 -2.71 4.19 11.92
C ALA A 19 -1.27 4.56 12.32
N GLN A 20 -0.63 3.76 13.18
CA GLN A 20 0.82 3.89 13.41
C GLN A 20 1.57 3.07 12.35
N ALA A 21 2.67 3.62 11.81
CA ALA A 21 3.35 3.01 10.66
C ALA A 21 3.80 1.57 10.92
N ASN A 22 4.38 1.30 12.10
CA ASN A 22 4.77 -0.06 12.51
C ASN A 22 3.57 -1.02 12.54
N ARG A 23 2.42 -0.61 13.09
CA ARG A 23 1.21 -1.43 13.14
C ARG A 23 0.68 -1.78 11.75
N VAL A 24 0.74 -0.82 10.83
CA VAL A 24 0.33 -1.04 9.43
C VAL A 24 1.28 -2.03 8.74
N VAL A 25 2.58 -1.84 8.89
CA VAL A 25 3.60 -2.73 8.33
C VAL A 25 3.46 -4.14 8.90
N ASP A 26 3.31 -4.28 10.21
CA ASP A 26 3.12 -5.58 10.87
C ASP A 26 1.85 -6.27 10.40
N GLY A 27 0.77 -5.52 10.16
CA GLY A 27 -0.46 -6.05 9.57
C GLY A 27 -0.26 -6.59 8.15
N ILE A 28 0.38 -5.81 7.28
CA ILE A 28 0.65 -6.20 5.89
C ILE A 28 1.58 -7.41 5.82
N LEU A 29 2.75 -7.33 6.48
CA LEU A 29 3.73 -8.42 6.50
C LEU A 29 3.23 -9.65 7.26
N GLY A 30 2.41 -9.44 8.29
CA GLY A 30 1.70 -10.49 9.01
C GLY A 30 0.79 -11.28 8.07
N ALA A 31 -0.07 -10.59 7.30
CA ALA A 31 -0.96 -11.25 6.35
C ALA A 31 -0.19 -12.06 5.29
N PHE A 32 0.89 -11.51 4.74
CA PHE A 32 1.73 -12.21 3.76
C PHE A 32 2.36 -13.47 4.36
N ARG A 33 2.87 -13.39 5.59
CA ARG A 33 3.43 -14.55 6.30
C ARG A 33 2.37 -15.61 6.61
N THR A 34 1.20 -15.21 7.12
CA THR A 34 0.10 -16.13 7.46
C THR A 34 -0.34 -16.94 6.25
N ASP A 35 -0.47 -16.31 5.08
CA ASP A 35 -0.96 -16.96 3.87
C ASP A 35 0.19 -17.45 2.97
N SER A 36 1.43 -17.49 3.48
CA SER A 36 2.64 -17.94 2.78
C SER A 36 2.87 -17.26 1.43
N ILE A 37 2.53 -15.97 1.35
CA ILE A 37 2.76 -15.13 0.18
C ILE A 37 4.15 -14.50 0.30
N ASP A 38 5.01 -14.79 -0.67
CA ASP A 38 6.31 -14.12 -0.79
C ASP A 38 6.11 -12.62 -1.07
N ILE A 39 6.76 -11.79 -0.25
CA ILE A 39 6.75 -10.33 -0.38
C ILE A 39 7.34 -9.86 -1.72
N SER A 40 8.24 -10.65 -2.33
CA SER A 40 8.80 -10.35 -3.66
C SER A 40 7.74 -10.25 -4.76
N LYS A 41 6.54 -10.81 -4.52
CA LYS A 41 5.40 -10.74 -5.44
C LYS A 41 4.61 -9.42 -5.36
N LEU A 42 4.90 -8.55 -4.38
CA LEU A 42 4.27 -7.25 -4.27
C LEU A 42 4.91 -6.27 -5.26
N LEU A 43 4.14 -5.77 -6.22
CA LEU A 43 4.70 -4.85 -7.23
C LEU A 43 4.55 -3.37 -6.84
N ILE A 44 3.37 -2.97 -6.35
CA ILE A 44 2.98 -1.58 -6.11
C ILE A 44 2.26 -1.49 -4.76
N LEU A 45 2.52 -0.40 -4.02
CA LEU A 45 1.73 -0.02 -2.84
C LEU A 45 1.02 1.31 -3.11
N SER A 46 -0.27 1.27 -3.44
CA SER A 46 -1.08 2.48 -3.58
C SER A 46 -1.55 2.99 -2.21
N ARG A 47 -1.47 4.31 -2.00
CA ARG A 47 -1.67 4.92 -0.68
C ARG A 47 -1.84 6.44 -0.72
N ASP A 48 -2.41 6.99 0.34
CA ASP A 48 -2.64 8.44 0.51
C ASP A 48 -1.37 9.16 0.96
N ASN A 49 -1.26 10.47 0.74
CA ASN A 49 -0.04 11.28 0.96
C ASN A 49 0.33 11.56 2.44
N SER A 50 -0.28 10.88 3.41
CA SER A 50 0.05 11.07 4.83
C SER A 50 1.49 10.65 5.15
N ASN A 51 2.11 11.29 6.16
CA ASN A 51 3.48 10.95 6.58
C ASN A 51 3.59 9.50 7.07
N VAL A 52 2.57 9.00 7.77
CA VAL A 52 2.49 7.60 8.19
C VAL A 52 2.63 6.67 6.99
N ASN A 53 1.84 6.90 5.93
CA ASN A 53 1.87 6.02 4.77
C ASN A 53 3.21 6.11 3.99
N LYS A 54 3.93 7.25 4.05
CA LYS A 54 5.31 7.37 3.51
C LYS A 54 6.26 6.47 4.25
N THR A 55 6.16 6.47 5.57
CA THR A 55 6.97 5.59 6.42
C THR A 55 6.63 4.12 6.16
N VAL A 56 5.35 3.77 6.01
CA VAL A 56 4.92 2.39 5.69
C VAL A 56 5.54 1.93 4.37
N GLU A 57 5.40 2.71 3.30
CA GLU A 57 5.97 2.40 1.99
C GLU A 57 7.47 2.18 2.06
N LYS A 58 8.20 3.08 2.73
CA LYS A 58 9.64 2.95 2.95
C LYS A 58 9.98 1.64 3.67
N MET A 59 9.30 1.34 4.77
CA MET A 59 9.57 0.13 5.57
C MET A 59 9.27 -1.16 4.80
N ILE A 60 8.20 -1.19 4.01
CA ILE A 60 7.90 -2.33 3.12
C ILE A 60 8.98 -2.46 2.05
N ASN A 61 9.39 -1.35 1.42
CA ASN A 61 10.44 -1.37 0.41
C ASN A 61 11.78 -1.87 0.98
N ASP A 62 12.15 -1.43 2.19
CA ASP A 62 13.34 -1.90 2.90
C ASP A 62 13.26 -3.41 3.21
N ALA A 63 12.06 -3.94 3.48
CA ALA A 63 11.86 -5.38 3.65
C ALA A 63 11.98 -6.15 2.32
N MET A 64 11.47 -5.59 1.21
CA MET A 64 11.62 -6.17 -0.13
C MET A 64 13.07 -6.20 -0.60
N LYS A 65 13.84 -5.15 -0.31
CA LYS A 65 15.27 -5.07 -0.68
C LYS A 65 16.10 -6.18 -0.06
N LYS A 66 15.72 -6.69 1.12
CA LYS A 66 16.37 -7.84 1.76
C LYS A 66 16.20 -9.15 0.97
N VAL A 67 15.23 -9.21 0.06
CA VAL A 67 14.99 -10.34 -0.84
C VAL A 67 15.26 -9.99 -2.31
N ASN A 68 16.10 -8.97 -2.56
CA ASN A 68 16.46 -8.48 -3.90
C ASN A 68 15.26 -8.06 -4.76
N ALA A 69 14.20 -7.54 -4.14
CA ALA A 69 13.05 -6.96 -4.81
C ALA A 69 12.85 -5.48 -4.40
N GLU A 70 12.12 -4.71 -5.19
CA GLU A 70 11.80 -3.31 -4.90
C GLU A 70 10.37 -2.98 -5.36
N LEU A 71 9.70 -2.09 -4.62
CA LEU A 71 8.42 -1.53 -5.05
C LEU A 71 8.60 -0.62 -6.26
N LEU A 72 7.69 -0.72 -7.22
CA LEU A 72 7.54 0.29 -8.26
C LEU A 72 6.87 1.53 -7.66
N ASN A 73 7.59 2.65 -7.61
CA ASN A 73 7.06 3.91 -7.14
C ASN A 73 6.11 4.52 -8.19
N VAL A 74 4.81 4.55 -7.87
CA VAL A 74 3.75 5.15 -8.69
C VAL A 74 3.22 6.46 -8.11
N GLY A 75 3.85 6.98 -7.06
CA GLY A 75 3.42 8.17 -6.34
C GLY A 75 2.23 7.94 -5.41
N THR A 76 1.62 9.03 -4.97
CA THR A 76 0.49 9.03 -4.03
C THR A 76 -0.86 9.07 -4.73
N CYS A 77 -1.92 8.68 -4.03
CA CYS A 77 -3.28 8.66 -4.56
C CYS A 77 -3.73 10.05 -5.07
N ASN A 78 -4.01 10.16 -6.37
CA ASN A 78 -4.46 11.40 -7.03
C ASN A 78 -5.88 11.82 -6.60
N LEU A 79 -6.72 10.87 -6.17
CA LEU A 79 -8.08 11.18 -5.69
C LEU A 79 -8.06 12.11 -4.48
N HIS A 80 -7.07 11.95 -3.60
CA HIS A 80 -6.90 12.83 -2.45
C HIS A 80 -6.59 14.28 -2.85
N ALA A 81 -5.79 14.48 -3.91
CA ALA A 81 -5.50 15.82 -4.41
C ALA A 81 -6.76 16.50 -4.98
N ILE A 82 -7.55 15.76 -5.77
CA ILE A 82 -8.80 16.26 -6.36
C ILE A 82 -9.82 16.61 -5.27
N HIS A 83 -10.02 15.70 -4.30
CA HIS A 83 -10.97 15.91 -3.21
C HIS A 83 -10.63 17.14 -2.38
N ASN A 84 -9.36 17.30 -1.99
CA ASN A 84 -8.92 18.46 -1.21
C ASN A 84 -9.03 19.76 -2.00
N GLY A 85 -8.72 19.75 -3.30
CA GLY A 85 -8.88 20.91 -4.18
C GLY A 85 -10.35 21.34 -4.30
N PHE A 86 -11.25 20.38 -4.50
CA PHE A 86 -12.69 20.66 -4.55
C PHE A 86 -13.20 21.25 -3.24
N LYS A 87 -12.82 20.65 -2.09
CA LYS A 87 -13.19 21.16 -0.77
C LYS A 87 -12.70 22.60 -0.55
N ALA A 88 -11.44 22.89 -0.88
CA ALA A 88 -10.88 24.23 -0.73
C ALA A 88 -11.62 25.28 -1.58
N GLY A 89 -12.10 24.91 -2.76
CA GLY A 89 -12.92 25.79 -3.61
C GLY A 89 -14.37 25.95 -3.17
N MET A 90 -14.89 25.04 -2.33
CA MET A 90 -16.20 25.23 -1.69
C MET A 90 -16.11 26.10 -0.44
N ASP A 91 -14.96 26.07 0.24
CA ASP A 91 -14.69 26.84 1.46
C ASP A 91 -14.27 28.30 1.14
N SER A 92 -14.21 28.69 -0.15
CA SER A 92 -13.89 30.03 -0.67
C SER A 92 -15.13 30.78 -1.16
#